data_AF-A0A7J8MY37-F1
#
_entry.id   AF-A0A7J8MY37-F1
#
_cell.length_a   1.000
_cell.length_b   1.000
_cell.length_c   1.000
_cell.angle_alpha   90.00
_cell.angle_beta   90.00
_cell.angle_gamma   90.00
#
_symmetry.space_group_name_H-M   'P 1'
#
loop_
_entity.id
_entity.type
_entity.pdbx_description
1 polymer ?
#
loop_
_entity_poly.entity_id
_entity_poly.type
_entity_poly.pdbx_seq_one_letter_code
_entity_poly.pdbx_strand_id
1 'polypeptide(L)'
;DAIVSTGLARLGYKYVNLADDCWAEGERDNAGNLRAKASTFPSGIKALADYVHSKGLKLGIYADAGKRTCSNKMPGSLGHEYHDARTFAEWGVDYLKYDNCYNDGLKPQTRYAAMSRALRNAGRPILFSLCEWYVICAYEVYVISFLQKFQNCNFVGDKRIRQNG
;
A
#
# COMPACT_ATOMS: atom_id res chain seq x y z
N ASP A 1 -13.58 6.31 -14.78
CA ASP A 1 -14.84 6.41 -15.54
C ASP A 1 -15.60 5.10 -15.70
N ALA A 2 -14.99 4.03 -16.25
CA ALA A 2 -15.65 2.74 -16.41
C ALA A 2 -16.30 2.20 -15.12
N ILE A 3 -15.62 2.32 -13.97
CA ILE A 3 -16.14 1.89 -12.65
C ILE A 3 -17.46 2.62 -12.29
N VAL A 4 -17.61 3.88 -12.70
CA VAL A 4 -18.83 4.66 -12.45
C VAL A 4 -19.91 4.32 -13.47
N SER A 5 -19.56 4.32 -14.76
CA SER A 5 -20.53 4.12 -15.84
C SER A 5 -21.13 2.71 -15.86
N THR A 6 -20.34 1.69 -15.52
CA THR A 6 -20.81 0.29 -15.39
C THR A 6 -21.64 0.03 -14.15
N GLY A 7 -21.74 0.99 -13.22
CA GLY A 7 -22.45 0.83 -11.97
C GLY A 7 -21.69 0.06 -10.87
N LEU A 8 -20.45 -0.38 -11.12
CA LEU A 8 -19.62 -1.04 -10.11
C LEU A 8 -19.42 -0.16 -8.87
N ALA A 9 -19.28 1.15 -9.05
CA ALA A 9 -19.22 2.10 -7.93
C ALA A 9 -20.44 1.99 -6.99
N ARG A 10 -21.64 1.76 -7.55
CA ARG A 10 -22.89 1.58 -6.79
C ARG A 10 -22.94 0.23 -6.07
N LEU A 11 -22.24 -0.77 -6.59
CA LEU A 11 -22.12 -2.10 -5.97
C LEU A 11 -21.05 -2.16 -4.86
N GLY A 12 -20.35 -1.05 -4.58
CA GLY A 12 -19.38 -0.96 -3.48
C GLY A 12 -17.92 -0.93 -3.89
N TYR A 13 -17.60 -0.96 -5.20
CA TYR A 13 -16.24 -0.77 -5.69
C TYR A 13 -15.82 0.70 -5.58
N LYS A 14 -15.19 1.05 -4.46
CA LYS A 14 -14.83 2.43 -4.11
C LYS A 14 -13.36 2.77 -4.32
N TYR A 15 -12.46 1.78 -4.37
CA TYR A 15 -11.02 2.01 -4.45
C TYR A 15 -10.50 1.77 -5.86
N VAL A 16 -9.76 2.75 -6.38
CA VAL A 16 -8.97 2.67 -7.61
C VAL A 16 -7.51 2.66 -7.18
N ASN A 17 -6.89 1.49 -7.21
CA ASN A 17 -5.52 1.35 -6.73
C ASN A 17 -4.54 1.39 -7.91
N LEU A 18 -3.57 2.30 -7.85
CA LEU A 18 -2.33 2.22 -8.62
C LEU A 18 -1.47 1.12 -7.99
N ALA A 19 -1.90 -0.13 -8.18
CA ALA A 19 -1.50 -1.27 -7.35
C ALA A 19 -0.26 -2.01 -7.85
N ASP A 20 0.33 -1.54 -8.94
CA ASP A 20 1.50 -2.14 -9.55
C ASP A 20 2.70 -1.22 -9.48
N ASP A 21 3.84 -1.87 -9.25
CA ASP A 21 5.16 -1.30 -9.32
C ASP A 21 5.34 -0.51 -10.63
N CYS A 22 6.24 0.49 -10.66
CA CYS A 22 6.53 1.36 -11.81
C CYS A 22 5.71 2.66 -11.96
N TRP A 23 4.94 3.11 -10.96
CA TRP A 23 4.28 4.43 -11.01
C TRP A 23 5.24 5.60 -10.71
N ALA A 24 6.31 5.35 -9.94
CA ALA A 24 7.30 6.34 -9.53
C ALA A 24 8.55 6.33 -10.42
N GLU A 25 9.25 7.46 -10.47
CA GLU A 25 10.58 7.58 -11.07
C GLU A 25 11.58 6.63 -10.39
N GLY A 26 12.66 6.31 -11.12
CA GLY A 26 13.64 5.34 -10.66
C GLY A 26 14.44 5.76 -9.42
N GLU A 27 14.48 7.06 -9.15
CA GLU A 27 15.23 7.67 -8.06
C GLU A 27 14.39 8.76 -7.38
N ARG A 28 14.69 9.01 -6.10
CA ARG A 28 14.11 10.12 -5.33
C ARG A 28 14.66 11.45 -5.84
N ASP A 29 13.97 12.54 -5.53
CA ASP A 29 14.52 13.88 -5.79
C ASP A 29 15.63 14.27 -4.80
N ASN A 30 16.24 15.44 -5.02
CA ASN A 30 17.31 15.95 -4.16
C ASN A 30 16.87 16.19 -2.70
N ALA A 31 15.56 16.30 -2.45
CA ALA A 31 14.98 16.44 -1.11
C ALA A 31 14.56 15.07 -0.52
N GLY A 32 14.78 13.97 -1.23
CA GLY A 32 14.42 12.63 -0.80
C GLY A 32 12.94 12.26 -1.01
N ASN A 33 12.20 13.02 -1.83
CA ASN A 33 10.80 12.71 -2.15
C ASN A 33 10.67 11.65 -3.23
N LEU A 34 9.61 10.85 -3.11
CA LEU A 34 9.10 10.05 -4.21
C LEU A 34 8.57 10.96 -5.31
N ARG A 35 8.90 10.65 -6.57
CA ARG A 35 8.38 11.36 -7.74
C ARG A 35 7.56 10.42 -8.58
N ALA A 36 6.37 10.86 -8.98
CA ALA A 36 5.60 10.15 -10.00
C ALA A 36 6.28 10.27 -11.35
N LYS A 37 6.20 9.22 -12.19
CA LYS A 37 6.74 9.29 -13.55
C LYS A 37 6.06 10.38 -14.35
N ALA A 38 6.82 11.39 -14.79
CA ALA A 38 6.24 12.52 -15.53
C ALA A 38 5.65 12.09 -16.89
N SER A 39 6.20 11.03 -17.49
CA SER A 39 5.69 10.46 -18.75
C SER A 39 4.35 9.75 -18.62
N THR A 40 4.03 9.21 -17.45
CA THR A 40 2.77 8.49 -17.18
C THR A 40 1.76 9.38 -16.46
N PHE A 41 2.25 10.22 -15.55
CA PHE A 41 1.46 11.13 -14.73
C PHE A 41 1.96 12.57 -14.94
N PRO A 42 1.73 13.17 -16.13
CA PRO A 42 2.21 14.52 -16.43
C PRO A 42 1.62 15.59 -15.50
N SER A 43 0.41 15.35 -14.98
CA SER A 43 -0.25 16.22 -13.99
C SER A 43 0.01 15.80 -12.53
N GLY A 44 0.82 14.76 -12.31
CA GLY A 44 1.12 14.21 -10.99
C GLY A 44 -0.01 13.38 -10.36
N ILE A 45 0.30 12.76 -9.21
CA ILE A 45 -0.64 11.90 -8.48
C ILE A 45 -1.76 12.70 -7.82
N LYS A 46 -1.45 13.91 -7.33
CA LYS A 46 -2.46 14.77 -6.70
C LYS A 46 -3.63 15.08 -7.66
N ALA A 47 -3.34 15.49 -8.89
CA ALA A 47 -4.38 15.78 -9.87
C ALA A 47 -5.23 14.53 -10.18
N LEU A 48 -4.59 13.36 -10.23
CA LEU A 48 -5.29 12.09 -10.39
C LEU A 48 -6.18 11.77 -9.18
N ALA A 49 -5.69 11.99 -7.96
CA ALA A 49 -6.46 11.79 -6.73
C ALA A 49 -7.69 12.71 -6.71
N ASP A 50 -7.50 14.00 -6.98
CA ASP A 50 -8.58 14.99 -7.05
C ASP A 50 -9.63 14.55 -8.09
N TYR A 51 -9.20 14.05 -9.26
CA TYR A 51 -10.10 13.51 -10.27
C TYR A 51 -10.87 12.28 -9.79
N VAL A 52 -10.19 11.31 -9.16
CA VAL A 52 -10.81 10.09 -8.62
C VAL A 52 -11.82 10.43 -7.52
N HIS A 53 -11.48 11.38 -6.64
CA HIS A 53 -12.39 11.88 -5.59
C HIS A 53 -13.60 12.60 -6.17
N SER A 54 -13.44 13.36 -7.25
CA SER A 54 -14.57 14.01 -7.95
C SER A 54 -15.62 13.01 -8.45
N LYS A 55 -15.23 11.74 -8.64
CA LYS A 55 -16.11 10.64 -9.05
C LYS A 55 -16.69 9.85 -7.87
N GLY A 56 -16.41 10.27 -6.63
CA GLY A 56 -16.81 9.56 -5.41
C GLY A 56 -16.01 8.28 -5.13
N LEU A 57 -14.87 8.12 -5.81
CA LEU A 57 -13.95 7.00 -5.64
C LEU A 57 -12.77 7.41 -4.75
N LYS A 58 -11.96 6.45 -4.34
CA LYS A 58 -10.79 6.59 -3.48
C LYS A 58 -9.54 6.11 -4.23
N LEU A 59 -8.41 6.78 -4.04
CA LEU A 59 -7.17 6.44 -4.73
C LEU A 59 -6.25 5.59 -3.84
N GLY A 60 -5.73 4.50 -4.37
CA GLY A 60 -4.67 3.72 -3.73
C GLY A 60 -3.32 3.85 -4.42
N ILE A 61 -2.25 3.70 -3.66
CA ILE A 61 -0.86 3.71 -4.13
C ILE A 61 -0.09 2.49 -3.61
N TYR A 62 1.02 2.16 -4.27
CA TYR A 62 1.93 1.09 -3.91
C TYR A 62 3.26 1.64 -3.39
N ALA A 63 3.75 1.08 -2.28
CA ALA A 63 5.12 1.26 -1.83
C ALA A 63 5.64 -0.05 -1.21
N ASP A 64 6.93 -0.07 -0.87
CA ASP A 64 7.59 -1.26 -0.33
C ASP A 64 8.25 -0.92 1.02
N ALA A 65 8.18 -1.88 1.95
CA ALA A 65 8.88 -1.87 3.22
C ALA A 65 10.37 -2.26 3.09
N GLY A 66 10.98 -1.99 1.95
CA GLY A 66 12.41 -2.13 1.66
C GLY A 66 13.02 -0.88 1.05
N LYS A 67 14.30 -0.97 0.68
CA LYS A 67 15.02 0.13 0.01
C LYS A 67 14.57 0.34 -1.43
N ARG A 68 14.11 -0.72 -2.10
CA ARG A 68 13.59 -0.71 -3.47
C ARG A 68 12.35 -1.60 -3.52
N THR A 69 11.50 -1.37 -4.50
CA THR A 69 10.32 -2.21 -4.73
C THR A 69 10.70 -3.55 -5.36
N CYS A 70 9.78 -4.51 -5.40
CA CYS A 70 10.03 -5.86 -5.93
C CYS A 70 10.55 -5.89 -7.38
N SER A 71 10.13 -4.98 -8.25
CA SER A 71 10.66 -4.85 -9.63
C SER A 71 12.03 -4.19 -9.70
N ASN A 72 12.50 -3.64 -8.58
CA ASN A 72 13.72 -2.84 -8.47
C ASN A 72 13.70 -1.54 -9.30
N LYS A 73 12.53 -1.13 -9.83
CA LYS A 73 12.38 0.02 -10.73
C LYS A 73 12.09 1.34 -10.03
N MET A 74 11.73 1.32 -8.75
CA MET A 74 11.49 2.53 -7.98
C MET A 74 12.01 2.36 -6.54
N PRO A 75 12.32 3.48 -5.86
CA PRO A 75 12.72 3.45 -4.46
C PRO A 75 11.56 2.96 -3.57
N GLY A 76 11.91 2.15 -2.58
CA GLY A 76 11.00 1.76 -1.49
C GLY A 76 11.01 2.81 -0.37
N SER A 77 10.23 2.58 0.67
CA SER A 77 9.97 3.56 1.74
C SER A 77 10.72 3.26 3.04
N LEU A 78 11.59 2.24 3.08
CA LEU A 78 12.35 1.91 4.29
C LEU A 78 13.28 3.07 4.70
N GLY A 79 13.11 3.58 5.92
CA GLY A 79 13.83 4.74 6.45
C GLY A 79 13.29 6.11 6.01
N HIS A 80 12.27 6.13 5.14
CA HIS A 80 11.60 7.34 4.65
C HIS A 80 10.09 7.33 4.96
N GLU A 81 9.64 6.50 5.91
CA GLU A 81 8.22 6.20 6.12
C GLU A 81 7.41 7.45 6.47
N TYR A 82 7.91 8.29 7.38
CA TYR A 82 7.24 9.54 7.77
C TYR A 82 7.17 10.56 6.64
N HIS A 83 8.20 10.60 5.82
CA HIS A 83 8.27 11.51 4.69
C HIS A 83 7.29 11.08 3.60
N ASP A 84 7.36 9.81 3.21
CA ASP A 84 6.49 9.24 2.18
C ASP A 84 5.02 9.24 2.60
N ALA A 85 4.72 8.92 3.86
CA ALA A 85 3.35 8.98 4.38
C ALA A 85 2.75 10.39 4.28
N ARG A 86 3.55 11.43 4.56
CA ARG A 86 3.12 12.83 4.40
C ARG A 86 2.86 13.15 2.93
N THR A 87 3.78 12.78 2.05
CA THR A 87 3.62 12.96 0.60
C THR A 87 2.35 12.27 0.08
N PHE A 88 2.05 11.05 0.54
CA PHE A 88 0.82 10.36 0.17
C PHE A 88 -0.44 11.08 0.68
N ALA A 89 -0.41 11.60 1.90
CA ALA A 89 -1.51 12.39 2.44
C ALA A 89 -1.72 13.71 1.67
N GLU A 90 -0.64 14.41 1.32
CA GLU A 90 -0.65 15.65 0.52
C GLU A 90 -1.20 15.42 -0.89
N TRP A 91 -0.88 14.27 -1.48
CA TRP A 91 -1.44 13.86 -2.76
C TRP A 91 -2.89 13.38 -2.68
N GLY A 92 -3.45 13.20 -1.49
CA GLY A 92 -4.84 12.74 -1.32
C GLY A 92 -5.02 11.22 -1.49
N VAL A 93 -3.97 10.43 -1.29
CA VAL A 93 -4.10 8.96 -1.29
C VAL A 93 -5.00 8.49 -0.14
N ASP A 94 -5.77 7.44 -0.37
CA ASP A 94 -6.71 6.83 0.58
C ASP A 94 -6.36 5.39 0.93
N TYR A 95 -5.45 4.76 0.20
CA TYR A 95 -5.07 3.36 0.37
C TYR A 95 -3.58 3.18 0.05
N LEU A 96 -2.85 2.47 0.91
CA LEU A 96 -1.46 2.10 0.68
C LEU A 96 -1.33 0.58 0.67
N LYS A 97 -0.90 0.00 -0.46
CA LYS A 97 -0.38 -1.37 -0.53
C LYS A 97 1.10 -1.33 -0.16
N TYR A 98 1.50 -2.08 0.86
CA TYR A 98 2.87 -2.05 1.39
C TYR A 98 3.54 -3.42 1.34
N ASP A 99 4.46 -3.57 0.39
CA ASP A 99 5.15 -4.83 0.05
C ASP A 99 6.37 -5.09 0.94
N ASN A 100 7.07 -6.21 0.72
CA ASN A 100 8.12 -6.70 1.61
C ASN A 100 9.47 -7.03 0.94
N CYS A 101 9.72 -6.56 -0.29
CA CYS A 101 10.98 -6.84 -0.98
C CYS A 101 12.14 -6.00 -0.42
N TYR A 102 13.40 -6.40 -0.69
CA TYR A 102 14.61 -5.64 -0.33
C TYR A 102 14.64 -5.06 1.11
N ASN A 103 14.22 -5.88 2.08
CA ASN A 103 13.92 -5.47 3.46
C ASN A 103 15.13 -5.46 4.44
N ASP A 104 16.36 -5.61 3.92
CA ASP A 104 17.61 -5.65 4.68
C ASP A 104 17.64 -6.66 5.86
N GLY A 105 16.79 -7.70 5.83
CA GLY A 105 16.67 -8.67 6.93
C GLY A 105 16.00 -8.12 8.19
N LEU A 106 15.41 -6.93 8.12
CA LEU A 106 14.72 -6.31 9.25
C LEU A 106 13.37 -6.99 9.51
N LYS A 107 13.06 -7.14 10.80
CA LYS A 107 11.80 -7.75 11.26
C LYS A 107 10.58 -7.01 10.67
N PRO A 108 9.63 -7.73 10.04
CA PRO A 108 8.40 -7.14 9.48
C PRO A 108 7.66 -6.26 10.48
N GLN A 109 7.55 -6.71 11.74
CA GLN A 109 6.84 -5.98 12.79
C GLN A 109 7.39 -4.57 12.99
N THR A 110 8.72 -4.40 12.94
CA THR A 110 9.36 -3.09 13.11
C THR A 110 9.05 -2.17 11.93
N ARG A 111 9.16 -2.67 10.70
CA ARG A 111 8.98 -1.88 9.47
C ARG A 111 7.52 -1.51 9.24
N TYR A 112 6.61 -2.49 9.34
CA TYR A 112 5.18 -2.25 9.22
C TYR A 112 4.65 -1.34 10.33
N ALA A 113 5.15 -1.46 11.57
CA ALA A 113 4.78 -0.54 12.65
C ALA A 113 5.32 0.89 12.44
N ALA A 114 6.48 1.06 11.80
CA ALA A 114 6.99 2.38 11.43
C ALA A 114 6.06 3.07 10.43
N MET A 115 5.71 2.39 9.32
CA MET A 115 4.78 2.93 8.32
C MET A 115 3.38 3.14 8.90
N SER A 116 2.88 2.21 9.71
CA SER A 116 1.58 2.37 10.39
C SER A 116 1.53 3.63 11.27
N ARG A 117 2.60 3.93 12.01
CA ARG A 117 2.72 5.18 12.78
C ARG A 117 2.83 6.41 11.88
N ALA A 118 3.60 6.32 10.81
CA ALA A 118 3.75 7.40 9.84
C ALA A 118 2.41 7.80 9.21
N LEU A 119 1.62 6.84 8.75
CA LEU A 119 0.28 7.08 8.18
C LEU A 119 -0.68 7.72 9.20
N ARG A 120 -0.66 7.28 10.46
CA ARG A 120 -1.48 7.92 11.52
C ARG A 120 -1.11 9.37 11.75
N ASN A 121 0.17 9.71 11.63
CA ASN A 121 0.68 11.07 11.82
C ASN A 121 0.58 11.95 10.57
N ALA A 122 0.25 11.38 9.41
CA ALA A 122 0.17 12.12 8.14
C ALA A 122 -1.08 13.00 8.01
N GLY A 123 -2.04 12.90 8.94
CA GLY A 123 -3.21 13.79 9.00
C GLY A 123 -4.35 13.44 8.04
N ARG A 124 -4.22 12.35 7.26
CA ARG A 124 -5.28 11.82 6.39
C ARG A 124 -5.53 10.33 6.70
N PRO A 125 -6.79 9.86 6.80
CA PRO A 125 -7.07 8.44 6.93
C PRO A 125 -6.68 7.68 5.66
N ILE A 126 -5.59 6.91 5.74
CA ILE A 126 -5.09 6.06 4.66
C ILE A 126 -5.27 4.60 5.09
N LEU A 127 -6.02 3.81 4.30
CA LEU A 127 -6.19 2.39 4.55
C LEU A 127 -4.86 1.68 4.30
N PHE A 128 -4.36 0.98 5.32
CA PHE A 128 -3.07 0.30 5.24
C PHE A 128 -3.26 -1.18 4.92
N SER A 129 -2.76 -1.61 3.76
CA SER A 129 -2.84 -2.99 3.28
C SER A 129 -1.47 -3.64 3.29
N LEU A 130 -1.30 -4.56 4.23
CA LEU A 130 -0.08 -5.34 4.43
C LEU A 130 0.03 -6.39 3.32
N CYS A 131 1.12 -6.36 2.55
CA CYS A 131 1.40 -7.34 1.52
C CYS A 131 2.74 -8.02 1.83
N GLU A 132 2.69 -9.02 2.71
CA GLU A 132 3.90 -9.69 3.22
C GLU A 132 3.91 -11.20 3.02
N TRP A 133 3.06 -11.69 2.12
CA TRP A 133 3.02 -13.09 1.69
C TRP A 133 2.99 -14.09 2.87
N TYR A 134 2.16 -13.81 3.88
CA TYR A 134 1.93 -14.65 5.07
C TYR A 134 3.07 -14.70 6.11
N VAL A 135 4.08 -13.83 6.03
CA VAL A 135 5.20 -13.84 6.99
C VAL A 135 4.75 -13.51 8.43
N ILE A 136 3.86 -12.53 8.64
CA ILE A 136 3.26 -12.26 9.97
C ILE A 136 2.11 -13.21 10.31
N CYS A 137 1.45 -13.86 9.35
CA CYS A 137 0.33 -14.78 9.65
C CYS A 137 0.78 -16.02 10.45
N ALA A 138 2.09 -16.32 10.47
CA ALA A 138 2.70 -17.31 11.36
C ALA A 138 2.93 -16.81 12.81
N TYR A 139 2.77 -15.51 13.10
CA TYR A 139 3.11 -14.85 14.38
C TYR A 139 1.95 -14.04 14.98
N GLU A 140 0.72 -14.17 14.45
CA GLU A 140 -0.38 -13.26 14.74
C GLU A 140 -1.28 -13.73 15.90
N VAL A 141 -0.97 -13.32 17.14
CA VAL A 141 -2.02 -13.16 18.19
C VAL A 141 -1.81 -11.92 19.09
N TYR A 142 -0.60 -11.37 19.29
CA TYR A 142 -0.37 -10.55 20.51
C TYR A 142 -0.28 -9.01 20.42
N VAL A 143 -0.20 -8.33 19.27
CA VAL A 143 0.25 -6.90 19.28
C VAL A 143 -0.66 -5.88 18.58
N ILE A 144 -1.84 -6.23 18.06
CA ILE A 144 -2.78 -5.21 17.55
C ILE A 144 -4.16 -5.40 18.16
N SER A 145 -4.31 -4.97 19.42
CA SER A 145 -5.61 -4.53 19.91
C SER A 145 -5.89 -3.14 19.32
N PHE A 146 -7.08 -2.99 18.75
CA PHE A 146 -7.57 -1.80 18.04
C PHE A 146 -7.00 -1.54 16.63
N LEU A 147 -7.47 -2.32 15.64
CA LEU A 147 -8.34 -1.81 14.55
C LEU A 147 -8.59 -2.90 13.51
N GLN A 148 -9.88 -3.13 13.25
CA GLN A 148 -10.43 -3.91 12.15
C GLN A 148 -10.19 -5.44 12.16
N LYS A 149 -11.08 -6.14 12.87
CA LYS A 149 -11.52 -7.49 12.47
C LYS A 149 -11.96 -7.45 10.99
N PHE A 150 -11.08 -7.85 10.10
CA PHE A 150 -11.49 -8.68 8.97
C PHE A 150 -11.13 -10.11 9.33
N GLN A 151 -12.05 -10.77 10.05
CA GLN A 151 -12.17 -12.21 9.94
C GLN A 151 -12.43 -12.48 8.46
N ASN A 152 -11.42 -12.96 7.74
CA ASN A 152 -11.54 -13.84 6.59
C ASN A 152 -10.14 -14.38 6.22
N CYS A 153 -9.52 -15.10 7.16
CA CYS A 153 -8.71 -16.26 6.78
C CYS A 153 -9.67 -17.35 6.27
N ASN A 154 -10.25 -17.15 5.08
CA ASN A 154 -10.91 -18.25 4.40
C ASN A 154 -9.82 -19.09 3.74
N PHE A 155 -9.53 -20.20 4.41
CA PHE A 155 -8.92 -21.41 3.88
C PHE A 155 -9.29 -21.64 2.42
N VAL A 156 -8.31 -21.63 1.52
CA VAL A 156 -8.34 -22.43 0.30
C VAL A 156 -6.94 -22.97 0.03
N GLY A 157 -6.75 -24.27 0.29
CA GLY A 157 -5.86 -25.11 -0.50
C GLY A 157 -4.54 -25.55 0.14
N ASP A 158 -4.57 -26.54 1.02
CA ASP A 158 -3.56 -27.61 0.97
C ASP A 158 -4.22 -28.96 1.23
N LYS A 159 -4.54 -29.68 0.15
CA LYS A 159 -4.79 -31.12 0.19
C LYS A 159 -3.43 -31.79 0.36
N ARG A 160 -3.00 -32.06 1.58
CA ARG A 160 -1.96 -33.07 1.81
C ARG A 160 -2.27 -34.00 2.99
N ILE A 161 -2.57 -35.23 2.58
CA ILE A 161 -2.09 -36.50 3.15
C ILE A 161 -2.66 -36.87 4.54
N ARG A 162 -3.67 -37.74 4.50
CA ARG A 162 -4.00 -38.63 5.61
C ARG A 162 -2.80 -39.54 5.88
N GLN A 163 -2.23 -39.47 7.07
CA GLN A 163 -1.62 -40.64 7.72
C GLN A 163 -2.38 -40.84 9.02
N ASN A 164 -3.07 -41.98 9.11
CA ASN A 164 -3.40 -42.71 10.34
C ASN A 164 -3.97 -44.05 9.90
N GLY A 165 -3.11 -45.06 9.93
CA GLY A 165 -3.39 -46.48 9.98
C GLY A 165 -2.36 -47.08 10.92
#